data_AF-A0A5M8PFU9-F1
#
_entry.id   AF-A0A5M8PFU9-F1
#
_cell.length_a   1.000
_cell.length_b   1.000
_cell.length_c   1.000
_cell.angle_alpha   90.00
_cell.angle_beta   90.00
_cell.angle_gamma   90.00
#
_symmetry.space_group_name_H-M   'P 1'
#
loop_
_entity.id
_entity.type
_entity.pdbx_description
1 polymer ?
#
loop_
_entity_poly.entity_id
_entity_poly.type
_entity_poly.pdbx_seq_one_letter_code
_entity_poly.pdbx_strand_id
1 'polypeptide(L)'
;MKNPFKRFTIAVTGDFGAARTHEKMKQWVETNGGTWATKIDSAVTHLICSKEHFTKSVAMVKQARTIKKLKIVSFDWLEDSLMNQSPKREGKYLMKSRIKEAVKAKAKKTTTRKQNIKQGVKAFEKGVKEFRDEMYSDGYHIYRDSTGFSYDITLARADLTSNKNQRFYLKLYETHTAPNLYATYVKYSSPGQSATHVLCPTGSTFEMALSNFKAFFKIKTRKAWEQRLASIQVDEEAFSYTPPAAGLPKGNMPTNPDEIYGDTSAGFW
;
A
#
# COMPACT_ATOMS: atom_id res chain seq x y z
N MET A 1 16.29 -39.19 -20.80
CA MET A 1 16.34 -37.83 -20.23
C MET A 1 15.39 -36.93 -21.01
N LYS A 2 14.66 -36.04 -20.34
CA LYS A 2 13.87 -35.01 -21.03
C LYS A 2 14.85 -33.96 -21.54
N ASN A 3 14.79 -33.64 -22.84
CA ASN A 3 15.65 -32.63 -23.47
C ASN A 3 14.78 -31.40 -23.81
N PRO A 4 14.49 -30.52 -22.84
CA PRO A 4 13.57 -29.41 -23.03
C PRO A 4 14.03 -28.44 -24.12
N PHE A 5 15.34 -28.41 -24.40
CA PHE A 5 15.92 -27.50 -25.38
C PHE A 5 16.28 -28.15 -26.71
N LYS A 6 15.86 -29.39 -26.99
CA LYS A 6 16.22 -30.14 -28.22
C LYS A 6 16.01 -29.38 -29.54
N ARG A 7 15.06 -28.45 -29.58
CA ARG A 7 14.69 -27.66 -30.78
C ARG A 7 15.13 -26.20 -30.70
N PHE A 8 15.98 -25.85 -29.75
CA PHE A 8 16.32 -24.47 -29.44
C PHE A 8 17.81 -24.21 -29.66
N THR A 9 18.09 -23.22 -30.50
CA THR A 9 19.41 -22.63 -30.66
C THR A 9 19.42 -21.30 -29.91
N ILE A 10 20.21 -21.23 -28.84
CA ILE A 10 20.18 -20.16 -27.84
C ILE A 10 21.49 -19.38 -27.90
N ALA A 11 21.36 -18.05 -28.02
CA ALA A 11 22.45 -17.10 -27.82
C ALA A 11 22.17 -16.28 -26.56
N VAL A 12 23.24 -15.70 -25.98
CA VAL A 12 23.14 -14.90 -24.75
C VAL A 12 23.90 -13.59 -24.91
N THR A 13 23.36 -12.51 -24.35
CA THR A 13 24.02 -11.20 -24.31
C THR A 13 23.72 -10.45 -23.02
N GLY A 14 24.76 -9.82 -22.45
CA GLY A 14 24.67 -9.02 -21.25
C GLY A 14 25.17 -9.73 -19.99
N ASP A 15 25.27 -8.98 -18.90
CA ASP A 15 25.66 -9.51 -17.61
C ASP A 15 24.43 -10.02 -16.82
N PHE A 16 24.62 -11.13 -16.11
CA PHE A 16 23.62 -11.80 -15.27
C PHE A 16 24.17 -12.12 -13.87
N GLY A 17 25.37 -11.63 -13.54
CA GLY A 17 26.05 -11.83 -12.26
C GLY A 17 26.94 -13.08 -12.21
N ALA A 18 27.82 -13.13 -11.21
CA ALA A 18 28.86 -14.15 -11.06
C ALA A 18 28.31 -15.59 -10.94
N ALA A 19 27.10 -15.76 -10.42
CA ALA A 19 26.45 -17.07 -10.32
C ALA A 19 25.92 -17.58 -11.67
N ARG A 20 25.71 -16.68 -12.65
CA ARG A 20 24.99 -16.93 -13.91
C ARG A 20 25.84 -16.50 -15.10
N THR A 21 27.08 -17.00 -15.17
CA THR A 21 27.98 -16.71 -16.29
C THR A 21 27.48 -17.34 -17.59
N HIS A 22 27.94 -16.82 -18.73
CA HIS A 22 27.58 -17.37 -20.05
C HIS A 22 28.05 -18.81 -20.22
N GLU A 23 29.17 -19.17 -19.61
CA GLU A 23 29.69 -20.55 -19.60
C GLU A 23 28.74 -21.51 -18.88
N LYS A 24 28.21 -21.12 -17.71
CA LYS A 24 27.21 -21.91 -16.99
C LYS A 24 25.92 -22.04 -17.80
N MET A 25 25.47 -20.95 -18.40
CA MET A 25 24.28 -21.00 -19.27
C MET A 25 24.51 -21.92 -20.47
N LYS A 26 25.69 -21.89 -21.08
CA LYS A 26 26.08 -22.79 -22.17
C LYS A 26 25.98 -24.24 -21.74
N GLN A 27 26.60 -24.59 -20.60
CA GLN A 27 26.52 -25.93 -20.03
C GLN A 27 25.06 -26.35 -19.81
N TRP A 28 24.24 -25.51 -19.18
CA TRP A 28 22.83 -25.84 -18.95
C TRP A 28 22.03 -26.06 -20.23
N VAL A 29 22.26 -25.26 -21.26
CA VAL A 29 21.58 -25.41 -22.56
C VAL A 29 21.99 -26.72 -23.23
N GLU A 30 23.30 -26.99 -23.33
CA GLU A 30 23.84 -28.16 -24.03
C GLU A 30 23.50 -29.47 -23.29
N THR A 31 23.62 -29.52 -21.97
CA THR A 31 23.23 -30.69 -21.16
C THR A 31 21.74 -31.03 -21.30
N ASN A 32 20.90 -30.05 -21.61
CA ASN A 32 19.45 -30.23 -21.80
C ASN A 32 19.05 -30.32 -23.28
N GLY A 33 20.02 -30.61 -24.16
CA GLY A 33 19.85 -30.93 -25.57
C GLY A 33 19.73 -29.74 -26.51
N GLY A 34 19.92 -28.51 -26.03
CA GLY A 34 19.92 -27.30 -26.86
C GLY A 34 21.26 -27.04 -27.54
N THR A 35 21.24 -26.17 -28.54
CA THR A 35 22.44 -25.73 -29.26
C THR A 35 22.83 -24.33 -28.80
N TRP A 36 24.10 -24.14 -28.42
CA TRP A 36 24.61 -22.82 -28.08
C TRP A 36 25.13 -22.08 -29.31
N ALA A 37 24.78 -20.81 -29.45
CA ALA A 37 25.25 -19.93 -30.53
C ALA A 37 26.04 -18.74 -29.99
N THR A 38 27.20 -18.48 -30.58
CA THR A 38 28.06 -17.33 -30.25
C THR A 38 27.76 -16.10 -31.11
N LYS A 39 27.19 -16.29 -32.30
CA LYS A 39 26.78 -15.25 -33.24
C LYS A 39 25.29 -15.36 -33.53
N ILE A 40 24.66 -14.23 -33.86
CA ILE A 40 23.26 -14.21 -34.26
C ILE A 40 23.17 -14.49 -35.76
N ASP A 41 22.52 -15.60 -36.10
CA ASP A 41 22.18 -16.00 -37.47
C ASP A 41 20.71 -16.43 -37.56
N SER A 42 20.27 -16.89 -38.73
CA SER A 42 18.90 -17.35 -38.97
C SER A 42 18.51 -18.64 -38.24
N ALA A 43 19.47 -19.41 -37.71
CA ALA A 43 19.22 -20.62 -36.94
C ALA A 43 18.92 -20.33 -35.47
N VAL A 44 19.41 -19.21 -34.93
CA VAL A 44 19.12 -18.79 -33.54
C VAL A 44 17.63 -18.55 -33.34
N THR A 45 17.04 -19.31 -32.41
CA THR A 45 15.61 -19.17 -32.07
C THR A 45 15.40 -18.20 -30.92
N HIS A 46 16.32 -18.18 -29.95
CA HIS A 46 16.20 -17.39 -28.73
C HIS A 46 17.48 -16.63 -28.42
N LEU A 47 17.33 -15.35 -28.08
CA LEU A 47 18.38 -14.53 -27.48
C LEU A 47 17.99 -14.22 -26.04
N ILE A 48 18.70 -14.80 -25.08
CA ILE A 48 18.59 -14.40 -23.68
C ILE A 48 19.35 -13.11 -23.50
N CYS A 49 18.67 -12.06 -23.05
CA CYS A 49 19.22 -10.71 -23.02
C CYS A 49 19.07 -10.10 -21.63
N SER A 50 20.12 -9.45 -21.13
CA SER A 50 20.01 -8.62 -19.94
C SER A 50 19.18 -7.36 -20.24
N LYS A 51 18.54 -6.81 -19.20
CA LYS A 51 17.74 -5.58 -19.31
C LYS A 51 18.57 -4.42 -19.87
N GLU A 52 19.82 -4.32 -19.43
CA GLU A 52 20.75 -3.27 -19.84
C GLU A 52 21.11 -3.37 -21.31
N HIS A 53 21.50 -4.56 -21.78
CA HIS A 53 21.83 -4.79 -23.18
C HIS A 53 20.62 -4.57 -24.11
N PHE A 54 19.43 -4.96 -23.67
CA PHE A 54 18.20 -4.71 -24.42
C PHE A 54 17.90 -3.22 -24.54
N THR A 55 18.10 -2.47 -23.45
CA THR A 55 17.84 -1.03 -23.40
C THR A 55 18.86 -0.23 -24.20
N LYS A 56 20.15 -0.60 -24.11
CA LYS A 56 21.23 0.02 -24.89
C LYS A 56 21.17 -0.36 -26.39
N SER A 57 20.34 -1.33 -26.75
CA SER A 57 20.22 -1.84 -28.13
C SER A 57 21.60 -2.23 -28.69
N VAL A 58 22.31 -3.09 -27.97
CA VAL A 58 23.64 -3.57 -28.39
C VAL A 58 23.58 -4.29 -29.74
N ALA A 59 24.73 -4.48 -30.40
CA ALA A 59 24.80 -5.06 -31.76
C ALA A 59 24.01 -6.38 -31.91
N MET A 60 24.16 -7.33 -30.97
CA MET A 60 23.40 -8.59 -30.97
C MET A 60 21.89 -8.38 -30.86
N VAL A 61 21.44 -7.39 -30.09
CA VAL A 61 20.01 -7.07 -29.95
C VAL A 61 19.48 -6.43 -31.23
N LYS A 62 20.26 -5.56 -31.88
CA LYS A 62 19.91 -4.99 -33.19
C LYS A 62 19.77 -6.08 -34.26
N GLN A 63 20.74 -6.99 -34.33
CA GLN A 63 20.69 -8.14 -35.25
C GLN A 63 19.50 -9.05 -34.95
N ALA A 64 19.27 -9.40 -33.68
CA ALA A 64 18.14 -10.24 -33.30
C ALA A 64 16.78 -9.64 -33.68
N ARG A 65 16.64 -8.31 -33.73
CA ARG A 65 15.39 -7.64 -34.12
C ARG A 65 15.08 -7.73 -35.62
N THR A 66 16.08 -7.94 -36.48
CA THR A 66 15.85 -8.09 -37.93
C THR A 66 15.30 -9.48 -38.27
N ILE A 67 15.52 -10.46 -37.40
CA ILE A 67 15.08 -11.84 -37.58
C ILE A 67 13.69 -12.05 -36.97
N LYS A 68 12.65 -12.10 -37.81
CA LYS A 68 11.23 -12.20 -37.39
C LYS A 68 10.91 -13.40 -36.48
N LYS A 69 11.60 -14.53 -36.68
CA LYS A 69 11.38 -15.78 -35.91
C LYS A 69 12.08 -15.76 -34.54
N LEU A 70 13.13 -14.95 -34.36
CA LEU A 70 13.95 -14.93 -33.15
C LEU A 70 13.24 -14.21 -32.01
N LYS A 71 13.24 -14.81 -30.81
CA LYS A 71 12.63 -14.25 -29.60
C LYS A 71 13.68 -13.74 -28.63
N ILE A 72 13.59 -12.46 -28.28
CA ILE A 72 14.46 -11.85 -27.26
C ILE A 72 13.78 -11.98 -25.90
N VAL A 73 14.32 -12.83 -25.04
CA VAL A 73 13.73 -13.24 -23.76
C VAL A 73 14.65 -12.90 -22.58
N SER A 74 14.10 -12.86 -21.37
CA SER A 74 14.88 -12.81 -20.13
C SER A 74 15.47 -14.15 -19.74
N PHE A 75 16.48 -14.09 -18.87
CA PHE A 75 17.05 -15.25 -18.20
C PHE A 75 15.98 -16.12 -17.52
N ASP A 76 14.94 -15.51 -16.92
CA ASP A 76 13.85 -16.22 -16.25
C ASP A 76 13.17 -17.27 -17.16
N TRP A 77 13.22 -17.13 -18.49
CA TRP A 77 12.69 -18.14 -19.41
C TRP A 77 13.52 -19.43 -19.36
N LEU A 78 14.85 -19.31 -19.34
CA LEU A 78 15.77 -20.43 -19.25
C LEU A 78 15.66 -21.09 -17.87
N GLU A 79 15.67 -20.28 -16.81
CA GLU A 79 15.55 -20.73 -15.42
C GLU A 79 14.25 -21.52 -15.20
N ASP A 80 13.10 -20.96 -15.58
CA ASP A 80 11.80 -21.62 -15.42
C ASP A 80 11.68 -22.88 -16.29
N SER A 81 12.30 -22.89 -17.48
CA SER A 81 12.30 -24.05 -18.37
C SER A 81 13.15 -25.20 -17.82
N LEU A 82 14.28 -24.88 -17.19
CA LEU A 82 15.15 -25.83 -16.50
C LEU A 82 14.44 -26.42 -15.26
N MET A 83 13.91 -25.57 -14.38
CA MET A 83 13.23 -26.00 -13.15
C MET A 83 12.05 -26.93 -13.42
N ASN A 84 11.31 -26.68 -14.51
CA ASN A 84 10.14 -27.48 -14.88
C ASN A 84 10.45 -28.60 -15.89
N GLN A 85 11.71 -28.75 -16.30
CA GLN A 85 12.15 -29.70 -17.32
C GLN A 85 11.28 -29.68 -18.60
N SER A 86 10.81 -28.49 -18.98
CA SER A 86 9.85 -28.29 -20.08
C SER A 86 9.98 -26.89 -20.65
N PRO A 87 10.03 -26.72 -21.98
CA PRO A 87 10.18 -25.40 -22.60
C PRO A 87 8.98 -24.52 -22.27
N LYS A 88 9.23 -23.37 -21.63
CA LYS A 88 8.20 -22.39 -21.31
C LYS A 88 7.79 -21.58 -22.55
N ARG A 89 6.54 -21.15 -22.60
CA ARG A 89 6.08 -20.18 -23.59
C ARG A 89 6.72 -18.81 -23.34
N GLU A 90 7.19 -18.15 -24.38
CA GLU A 90 8.04 -16.96 -24.31
C GLU A 90 7.29 -15.69 -23.90
N GLY A 91 5.97 -15.64 -24.08
CA GLY A 91 5.16 -14.42 -24.05
C GLY A 91 5.44 -13.49 -22.85
N LYS A 92 5.44 -14.04 -21.62
CA LYS A 92 5.71 -13.27 -20.38
C LYS A 92 7.20 -12.95 -20.16
N TYR A 93 8.10 -13.62 -20.88
CA TYR A 93 9.54 -13.46 -20.76
C TYR A 93 10.13 -12.55 -21.84
N LEU A 94 9.35 -12.17 -22.86
CA LEU A 94 9.78 -11.25 -23.90
C LEU A 94 10.25 -9.93 -23.28
N MET A 95 11.48 -9.53 -23.61
CA MET A 95 12.06 -8.27 -23.11
C MET A 95 11.16 -7.07 -23.37
N LYS A 96 10.57 -7.00 -24.56
CA LYS A 96 9.65 -5.91 -24.94
C LYS A 96 8.44 -5.82 -24.00
N SER A 97 7.85 -6.95 -23.65
CA SER A 97 6.70 -7.02 -22.73
C SER A 97 7.11 -6.58 -21.33
N ARG A 98 8.19 -7.15 -20.81
CA ARG A 98 8.70 -6.83 -19.45
C ARG A 98 9.08 -5.37 -19.30
N ILE A 99 9.75 -4.77 -20.28
CA ILE A 99 10.09 -3.35 -20.27
C ILE A 99 8.83 -2.49 -20.31
N LYS A 100 7.86 -2.82 -21.18
CA LYS A 100 6.57 -2.09 -21.27
C LYS A 100 5.80 -2.14 -19.95
N GLU A 101 5.76 -3.30 -19.30
CA GLU A 101 5.14 -3.49 -18.00
C GLU A 101 5.87 -2.70 -16.90
N ALA A 102 7.20 -2.75 -16.87
CA ALA A 102 7.99 -1.98 -15.91
C ALA A 102 7.79 -0.47 -16.06
N VAL A 103 7.71 0.05 -17.29
CA VAL A 103 7.42 1.47 -17.56
C VAL A 103 6.01 1.84 -17.10
N LYS A 104 5.00 1.01 -17.43
CA LYS A 104 3.62 1.22 -16.96
C LYS A 104 3.52 1.20 -15.43
N ALA A 105 4.20 0.28 -14.77
CA ALA A 105 4.23 0.18 -13.31
C ALA A 105 4.87 1.43 -12.67
N LYS A 106 5.98 1.91 -13.21
CA LYS A 106 6.63 3.16 -12.77
C LYS A 106 5.73 4.39 -12.96
N ALA A 107 5.07 4.50 -14.11
CA ALA A 107 4.12 5.58 -14.38
C ALA A 107 2.95 5.55 -13.39
N LYS A 108 2.33 4.37 -13.16
CA LYS A 108 1.25 4.20 -12.18
C LYS A 108 1.68 4.62 -10.78
N LYS A 109 2.85 4.17 -10.31
CA LYS A 109 3.38 4.54 -8.99
C LYS A 109 3.58 6.06 -8.84
N THR A 110 4.07 6.71 -9.90
CA THR A 110 4.30 8.16 -9.91
C THR A 110 2.98 8.94 -9.88
N THR A 111 2.00 8.53 -10.68
CA THR A 111 0.66 9.14 -10.70
C THR A 111 -0.05 8.98 -9.35
N THR A 112 -0.04 7.77 -8.78
CA THR A 112 -0.62 7.51 -7.45
C THR A 112 0.06 8.35 -6.38
N ARG A 113 1.40 8.48 -6.39
CA ARG A 113 2.11 9.36 -5.45
C ARG A 113 1.68 10.82 -5.56
N LYS A 114 1.57 11.35 -6.80
CA LYS A 114 1.10 12.74 -7.02
C LYS A 114 -0.35 12.93 -6.56
N GLN A 115 -1.23 11.97 -6.83
CA GLN A 115 -2.61 12.00 -6.37
C GLN A 115 -2.71 11.98 -4.84
N ASN A 116 -1.95 11.11 -4.17
CA ASN A 116 -1.93 11.03 -2.71
C ASN A 116 -1.41 12.33 -2.07
N ILE A 117 -0.39 12.96 -2.65
CA ILE A 117 0.10 14.27 -2.18
C ILE A 117 -1.00 15.34 -2.33
N LYS A 118 -1.64 15.44 -3.49
CA LYS A 118 -2.73 16.40 -3.71
C LYS A 118 -3.90 16.18 -2.74
N GLN A 119 -4.28 14.93 -2.49
CA GLN A 119 -5.31 14.59 -1.51
C GLN A 119 -4.88 14.97 -0.08
N GLY A 120 -3.62 14.73 0.28
CA GLY A 120 -3.06 15.12 1.57
C GLY A 120 -3.09 16.64 1.80
N VAL A 121 -2.67 17.43 0.81
CA VAL A 121 -2.72 18.90 0.87
C VAL A 121 -4.17 19.38 1.02
N LYS A 122 -5.10 18.85 0.22
CA LYS A 122 -6.53 19.21 0.31
C LYS A 122 -7.14 18.85 1.67
N ALA A 123 -6.78 17.69 2.24
CA ALA A 123 -7.25 17.27 3.55
C ALA A 123 -6.70 18.18 4.67
N PHE A 124 -5.43 18.58 4.56
CA PHE A 124 -4.80 19.51 5.48
C PHE A 124 -5.46 20.89 5.43
N GLU A 125 -5.59 21.49 4.24
CA GLU A 125 -6.27 22.80 4.06
C GLU A 125 -7.71 22.78 4.57
N LYS A 126 -8.42 21.67 4.34
CA LYS A 126 -9.76 21.45 4.88
C LYS A 126 -9.75 21.44 6.42
N GLY A 127 -8.83 20.70 7.04
CA GLY A 127 -8.71 20.65 8.50
C GLY A 127 -8.39 22.00 9.14
N VAL A 128 -7.52 22.79 8.50
CA VAL A 128 -7.23 24.17 8.92
C VAL A 128 -8.48 25.04 8.85
N LYS A 129 -9.20 24.98 7.73
CA LYS A 129 -10.42 25.77 7.53
C LYS A 129 -11.52 25.38 8.53
N GLU A 130 -11.77 24.08 8.71
CA GLU A 130 -12.79 23.61 9.66
C GLU A 130 -12.47 24.04 11.09
N PHE A 131 -11.20 23.98 11.50
CA PHE A 131 -10.79 24.47 12.80
C PHE A 131 -11.02 25.97 12.96
N ARG A 132 -10.60 26.77 11.97
CA ARG A 132 -10.83 28.23 11.98
C ARG A 132 -12.31 28.57 12.07
N ASP A 133 -13.14 27.94 11.25
CA ASP A 133 -14.57 28.24 11.17
C ASP A 133 -15.32 27.77 12.43
N GLU A 134 -14.93 26.64 13.04
CA GLU A 134 -15.62 26.08 14.22
C GLU A 134 -15.08 26.60 15.56
N MET A 135 -13.80 26.92 15.64
CA MET A 135 -13.11 27.29 16.90
C MET A 135 -12.61 28.72 16.93
N TYR A 136 -12.79 29.49 15.85
CA TYR A 136 -12.36 30.89 15.74
C TYR A 136 -10.87 31.11 16.09
N SER A 137 -10.05 30.09 15.84
CA SER A 137 -8.62 30.10 16.14
C SER A 137 -7.84 29.64 14.91
N ASP A 138 -6.64 30.20 14.74
CA ASP A 138 -5.75 29.89 13.64
C ASP A 138 -4.60 28.97 14.05
N GLY A 139 -3.91 28.41 13.07
CA GLY A 139 -2.65 27.70 13.30
C GLY A 139 -2.77 26.23 13.67
N TYR A 140 -3.96 25.64 13.60
CA TYR A 140 -4.20 24.22 13.85
C TYR A 140 -4.64 23.46 12.61
N HIS A 141 -4.37 22.16 12.60
CA HIS A 141 -4.86 21.19 11.62
C HIS A 141 -5.16 19.86 12.31
N ILE A 142 -5.84 18.94 11.62
CA ILE A 142 -6.16 17.62 12.17
C ILE A 142 -4.87 16.85 12.46
N TYR A 143 -4.74 16.36 13.69
CA TYR A 143 -3.62 15.53 14.10
C TYR A 143 -3.58 14.25 13.28
N ARG A 144 -2.38 13.92 12.81
CA ARG A 144 -2.11 12.72 12.04
C ARG A 144 -0.99 11.90 12.67
N ASP A 145 -1.24 10.64 12.95
CA ASP A 145 -0.21 9.80 13.55
C ASP A 145 0.83 9.28 12.54
N SER A 146 1.83 8.56 13.05
CA SER A 146 2.91 7.94 12.28
C SER A 146 2.43 6.92 11.25
N THR A 147 1.24 6.31 11.39
CA THR A 147 0.65 5.43 10.37
C THR A 147 0.02 6.22 9.23
N GLY A 148 -0.15 7.53 9.41
CA GLY A 148 -0.88 8.39 8.51
C GLY A 148 -2.39 8.37 8.74
N PHE A 149 -2.87 7.96 9.92
CA PHE A 149 -4.28 8.03 10.29
C PHE A 149 -4.62 9.41 10.84
N SER A 150 -5.71 10.00 10.34
CA SER A 150 -6.20 11.30 10.77
C SER A 150 -7.19 11.12 11.92
N TYR A 151 -7.00 11.85 13.02
CA TYR A 151 -7.90 11.80 14.18
C TYR A 151 -9.11 12.71 13.96
N ASP A 152 -9.81 12.48 12.85
CA ASP A 152 -11.12 13.05 12.49
C ASP A 152 -12.07 11.85 12.29
N ILE A 153 -12.74 11.44 13.36
CA ILE A 153 -13.59 10.24 13.35
C ILE A 153 -15.05 10.61 13.50
N THR A 154 -15.92 9.77 12.94
CA THR A 154 -17.36 9.88 13.12
C THR A 154 -17.88 8.69 13.92
N LEU A 155 -18.58 8.98 15.00
CA LEU A 155 -19.37 8.01 15.75
C LEU A 155 -20.82 8.17 15.33
N ALA A 156 -21.46 7.09 14.89
CA ALA A 156 -22.82 7.13 14.37
C ALA A 156 -23.74 6.21 15.18
N ARG A 157 -24.95 6.71 15.45
CA ARG A 157 -26.06 5.93 15.97
C ARG A 157 -27.27 6.19 15.06
N ALA A 158 -27.77 5.12 14.45
CA ALA A 158 -28.96 5.16 13.63
C ALA A 158 -30.07 4.43 14.37
N ASP A 159 -31.13 5.15 14.71
CA ASP A 159 -32.37 4.56 15.19
C ASP A 159 -33.33 4.44 14.00
N LEU A 160 -33.48 3.22 13.49
CA LEU A 160 -34.35 2.89 12.36
C LEU A 160 -35.83 3.09 12.69
N THR A 161 -36.21 2.98 13.97
CA THR A 161 -37.61 3.08 14.41
C THR A 161 -38.07 4.52 14.52
N SER A 162 -37.20 5.43 14.96
CA SER A 162 -37.50 6.86 15.07
C SER A 162 -36.93 7.73 13.94
N ASN A 163 -36.27 7.11 12.94
CA ASN A 163 -35.55 7.77 11.84
C ASN A 163 -34.57 8.86 12.32
N LYS A 164 -33.99 8.66 13.50
CA LYS A 164 -33.02 9.59 14.08
C LYS A 164 -31.61 9.12 13.76
N ASN A 165 -30.92 9.90 12.93
CA ASN A 165 -29.51 9.70 12.62
C ASN A 165 -28.66 10.68 13.43
N GLN A 166 -28.01 10.17 14.46
CA GLN A 166 -27.17 10.97 15.35
C GLN A 166 -25.70 10.70 15.07
N ARG A 167 -24.91 11.76 15.01
CA ARG A 167 -23.47 11.70 14.72
C ARG A 167 -22.69 12.56 15.70
N PHE A 168 -21.59 12.02 16.19
CA PHE A 168 -20.52 12.79 16.83
C PHE A 168 -19.31 12.80 15.91
N TYR A 169 -18.88 13.98 15.49
CA TYR A 169 -17.60 14.18 14.80
C TYR A 169 -16.56 14.53 15.86
N LEU A 170 -15.73 13.56 16.23
CA LEU A 170 -14.70 13.70 17.25
C LEU A 170 -13.36 13.98 16.58
N LYS A 171 -12.75 15.11 16.91
CA LYS A 171 -11.57 15.63 16.23
C LYS A 171 -10.46 16.00 17.22
N LEU A 172 -9.25 15.57 16.93
CA LEU A 172 -8.01 15.99 17.60
C LEU A 172 -7.21 16.86 16.63
N TYR A 173 -6.79 18.02 17.10
CA TYR A 173 -6.04 19.00 16.33
C TYR A 173 -4.64 19.21 16.94
N GLU A 174 -3.70 19.62 16.09
CA GLU A 174 -2.34 20.01 16.48
C GLU A 174 -1.92 21.30 15.77
N THR A 175 -1.00 22.07 16.37
CA THR A 175 -0.46 23.29 15.75
C THR A 175 0.56 23.00 14.64
N HIS A 176 0.69 23.94 13.70
CA HIS A 176 1.74 23.89 12.67
C HIS A 176 3.14 24.23 13.20
N THR A 177 3.20 25.00 14.28
CA THR A 177 4.44 25.52 14.86
C THR A 177 4.90 24.63 16.00
N ALA A 178 6.20 24.36 16.06
CA ALA A 178 6.81 23.74 17.21
C ALA A 178 7.01 24.78 18.35
N PRO A 179 6.83 24.39 19.63
CA PRO A 179 6.36 23.09 20.09
C PRO A 179 4.89 22.86 19.73
N ASN A 180 4.54 21.63 19.34
CA ASN A 180 3.18 21.31 18.95
C ASN A 180 2.25 21.40 20.17
N LEU A 181 1.17 22.16 20.02
CA LEU A 181 0.08 22.28 20.98
C LEU A 181 -1.14 21.60 20.40
N TYR A 182 -2.01 21.08 21.26
CA TYR A 182 -3.09 20.20 20.88
C TYR A 182 -4.43 20.70 21.41
N ALA A 183 -5.51 20.24 20.77
CA ALA A 183 -6.86 20.56 21.18
C ALA A 183 -7.83 19.47 20.69
N THR A 184 -8.88 19.18 21.47
CA THR A 184 -9.85 18.12 21.15
C THR A 184 -11.25 18.66 21.25
N TYR A 185 -12.05 18.40 20.22
CA TYR A 185 -13.42 18.87 20.13
C TYR A 185 -14.33 17.78 19.62
N VAL A 186 -15.62 17.94 19.94
CA VAL A 186 -16.66 17.11 19.38
C VAL A 186 -17.78 17.97 18.84
N LYS A 187 -18.25 17.66 17.64
CA LYS A 187 -19.47 18.22 17.07
C LYS A 187 -20.56 17.16 17.05
N TYR A 188 -21.65 17.42 17.76
CA TYR A 188 -22.89 16.66 17.67
C TYR A 188 -23.75 17.15 16.52
N SER A 189 -24.38 16.22 15.80
CA SER A 189 -25.35 16.49 14.75
C SER A 189 -26.46 15.45 14.78
N SER A 190 -27.70 15.92 14.75
CA SER A 190 -28.91 15.14 14.55
C SER A 190 -29.87 15.94 13.66
N PRO A 191 -30.97 15.35 13.16
CA PRO A 191 -31.93 16.09 12.34
C PRO A 191 -32.45 17.33 13.09
N GLY A 192 -32.17 18.52 12.56
CA GLY A 192 -32.58 19.80 13.13
C GLY A 192 -31.76 20.33 14.31
N GLN A 193 -30.72 19.61 14.77
CA GLN A 193 -29.90 20.05 15.91
C GLN A 193 -28.40 19.80 15.66
N SER A 194 -27.57 20.78 16.02
CA SER A 194 -26.13 20.64 16.06
C SER A 194 -25.53 21.42 17.22
N ALA A 195 -24.52 20.86 17.87
CA ALA A 195 -23.81 21.51 18.96
C ALA A 195 -22.33 21.13 18.92
N THR A 196 -21.45 22.06 19.26
CA THR A 196 -20.00 21.81 19.36
C THR A 196 -19.59 21.94 20.82
N HIS A 197 -18.79 20.98 21.30
CA HIS A 197 -18.26 20.96 22.65
C HIS A 197 -16.73 20.86 22.61
N VAL A 198 -16.09 21.67 23.44
CA VAL A 198 -14.65 21.62 23.69
C VAL A 198 -14.39 20.53 24.73
N LEU A 199 -13.64 19.49 24.35
CA LEU A 199 -13.22 18.43 25.28
C LEU A 199 -11.86 18.74 25.88
N CYS A 200 -10.99 19.39 25.10
CA CYS A 200 -9.68 19.84 25.52
C CYS A 200 -9.38 21.16 24.79
N PRO A 201 -9.15 22.28 25.51
CA PRO A 201 -9.00 23.59 24.91
C PRO A 201 -7.71 23.72 24.10
N THR A 202 -7.62 24.79 23.29
CA THR A 202 -6.39 25.16 22.58
C THR A 202 -5.23 25.38 23.56
N GLY A 203 -4.02 25.07 23.10
CA GLY A 203 -2.81 25.18 23.91
C GLY A 203 -2.50 23.99 24.83
N SER A 204 -3.27 22.90 24.75
CA SER A 204 -3.10 21.74 25.63
C SER A 204 -1.96 20.83 25.19
N THR A 205 -1.49 19.98 26.11
CA THR A 205 -0.49 18.94 25.78
C THR A 205 -1.12 17.80 24.98
N PHE A 206 -0.29 17.06 24.24
CA PHE A 206 -0.74 15.88 23.49
C PHE A 206 -1.45 14.86 24.37
N GLU A 207 -0.90 14.59 25.55
CA GLU A 207 -1.43 13.59 26.50
C GLU A 207 -2.83 13.96 26.98
N MET A 208 -3.05 15.23 27.34
CA MET A 208 -4.37 15.71 27.75
C MET A 208 -5.38 15.61 26.60
N ALA A 209 -4.99 16.06 25.41
CA ALA A 209 -5.88 16.09 24.26
C ALA A 209 -6.27 14.67 23.82
N LEU A 210 -5.30 13.75 23.77
CA LEU A 210 -5.52 12.34 23.45
C LEU A 210 -6.30 11.61 24.54
N SER A 211 -6.02 11.86 25.82
CA SER A 211 -6.76 11.26 26.94
C SER A 211 -8.24 11.63 26.88
N ASN A 212 -8.57 12.90 26.68
CA ASN A 212 -9.95 13.36 26.53
C ASN A 212 -10.64 12.78 25.28
N PHE A 213 -9.91 12.65 24.17
CA PHE A 213 -10.39 11.98 22.96
C PHE A 213 -10.79 10.53 23.26
N LYS A 214 -9.88 9.76 23.88
CA LYS A 214 -10.11 8.35 24.23
C LYS A 214 -11.25 8.19 25.25
N ALA A 215 -11.30 9.07 26.25
CA ALA A 215 -12.37 9.08 27.25
C ALA A 215 -13.74 9.30 26.60
N PHE A 216 -13.86 10.30 25.72
CA PHE A 216 -15.12 10.55 25.02
C PHE A 216 -15.53 9.38 24.11
N PHE A 217 -14.57 8.82 23.36
CA PHE A 217 -14.80 7.62 22.56
C PHE A 217 -15.34 6.47 23.40
N LYS A 218 -14.70 6.17 24.54
CA LYS A 218 -15.12 5.12 25.47
C LYS A 218 -16.50 5.37 26.06
N ILE A 219 -16.81 6.60 26.45
CA ILE A 219 -18.13 6.95 26.98
C ILE A 219 -19.23 6.70 25.93
N LYS A 220 -19.00 7.06 24.67
CA LYS A 220 -20.02 6.96 23.61
C LYS A 220 -20.14 5.57 22.98
N THR A 221 -19.06 4.81 22.92
CA THR A 221 -19.00 3.51 22.24
C THR A 221 -18.96 2.31 23.20
N ARG A 222 -18.76 2.57 24.50
CA ARG A 222 -18.47 1.57 25.54
C ARG A 222 -17.19 0.75 25.30
N LYS A 223 -16.38 1.11 24.30
CA LYS A 223 -15.12 0.43 23.96
C LYS A 223 -13.92 1.32 24.23
N ALA A 224 -12.83 0.75 24.71
CA ALA A 224 -11.56 1.48 24.72
C ALA A 224 -11.15 1.84 23.27
N TRP A 225 -10.41 2.93 23.10
CA TRP A 225 -9.92 3.34 21.77
C TRP A 225 -9.02 2.27 21.15
N GLU A 226 -8.28 1.55 21.97
CA GLU A 226 -7.41 0.44 21.61
C GLU A 226 -8.21 -0.73 21.00
N GLN A 227 -9.43 -0.93 21.47
CA GLN A 227 -10.38 -1.95 21.02
C GLN A 227 -11.28 -1.49 19.86
N ARG A 228 -11.02 -0.31 19.27
CA ARG A 228 -11.85 0.28 18.21
C ARG A 228 -12.03 -0.59 16.95
N LEU A 229 -11.15 -1.59 16.77
CA LEU A 229 -11.20 -2.53 15.64
C LEU A 229 -11.82 -3.89 16.02
N ALA A 230 -12.13 -4.12 17.29
CA ALA A 230 -12.82 -5.33 17.72
C ALA A 230 -14.21 -5.42 17.09
N SER A 231 -14.70 -6.65 16.90
CA SER A 231 -16.01 -6.92 16.29
C SER A 231 -17.12 -6.08 16.93
N ILE A 232 -18.08 -5.66 16.12
CA ILE A 232 -19.23 -4.87 16.55
C ILE A 232 -20.09 -5.77 17.45
N GLN A 233 -20.09 -5.51 18.76
CA GLN A 233 -21.17 -5.97 19.62
C GLN A 233 -22.32 -4.99 19.37
N VAL A 234 -23.47 -5.51 18.97
CA VAL A 234 -24.66 -4.69 18.70
C VAL A 234 -25.24 -4.31 20.06
N ASP A 235 -24.96 -3.07 20.47
CA ASP A 235 -25.61 -2.40 21.58
C ASP A 235 -26.46 -1.29 20.96
N GLU A 236 -27.78 -1.41 21.04
CA GLU A 236 -28.73 -0.48 20.42
C GLU A 236 -28.65 0.93 21.01
N GLU A 237 -28.13 1.09 22.24
CA GLU A 237 -27.99 2.39 22.89
C GLU A 237 -26.66 3.08 22.59
N ALA A 238 -25.61 2.32 22.25
CA ALA A 238 -24.27 2.84 22.02
C ALA A 238 -24.05 3.44 20.61
N PHE A 239 -23.11 4.37 20.50
CA PHE A 239 -22.63 4.84 19.20
C PHE A 239 -21.62 3.86 18.62
N SER A 240 -21.70 3.65 17.30
CA SER A 240 -20.78 2.79 16.57
C SER A 240 -19.68 3.61 15.86
N TYR A 241 -18.46 3.06 15.85
CA TYR A 241 -17.35 3.56 15.04
C TYR A 241 -17.15 2.64 13.84
N THR A 242 -17.10 3.21 12.64
CA THR A 242 -16.75 2.47 11.43
C THR A 242 -15.29 2.76 11.08
N PRO A 243 -14.40 1.74 11.12
CA PRO A 243 -13.00 1.95 10.77
C PRO A 243 -12.84 2.27 9.27
N PRO A 244 -11.72 2.90 8.87
CA PRO A 244 -11.40 3.13 7.47
C PRO A 244 -11.40 1.85 6.64
N ALA A 245 -11.73 1.99 5.35
CA ALA A 245 -11.77 0.89 4.38
C ALA A 245 -10.46 0.09 4.33
N ALA A 246 -10.54 -1.16 3.87
CA ALA A 246 -9.39 -2.05 3.75
C ALA A 246 -8.25 -1.40 2.95
N GLY A 247 -7.04 -1.41 3.51
CA GLY A 247 -5.85 -0.80 2.93
C GLY A 247 -5.61 0.67 3.32
N LEU A 248 -6.51 1.30 4.07
CA LEU A 248 -6.26 2.62 4.69
C LEU A 248 -5.66 2.49 6.10
N PRO A 249 -4.90 3.49 6.56
CA PRO A 249 -4.41 3.54 7.94
C PRO A 249 -5.56 3.46 8.95
N LYS A 250 -5.37 2.71 10.05
CA LYS A 250 -6.34 2.55 11.14
C LYS A 250 -5.86 3.15 12.47
N GLY A 251 -4.77 3.89 12.39
CA GLY A 251 -4.07 4.52 13.50
C GLY A 251 -3.12 3.59 14.22
N ASN A 252 -2.30 4.15 15.10
CA ASN A 252 -1.40 3.40 15.97
C ASN A 252 -2.20 2.36 16.76
N MET A 253 -1.82 1.09 16.59
CA MET A 253 -2.36 -0.01 17.37
C MET A 253 -1.47 -0.25 18.58
N PRO A 254 -2.03 -0.69 19.72
CA PRO A 254 -1.21 -1.13 20.83
C PRO A 254 -0.37 -2.32 20.39
N THR A 255 0.87 -2.39 20.87
CA THR A 255 1.78 -3.48 20.58
C THR A 255 1.46 -4.75 21.39
N ASN A 256 0.67 -4.61 22.46
CA ASN A 256 0.30 -5.71 23.35
C ASN A 256 -1.10 -6.27 22.99
N PRO A 257 -1.22 -7.59 22.69
CA PRO A 257 -2.52 -8.24 22.45
C PRO A 257 -3.54 -8.08 23.59
N ASP A 258 -3.10 -8.02 24.85
CA ASP A 258 -4.01 -7.92 26.00
C ASP A 258 -4.76 -6.56 26.03
N GLU A 259 -4.14 -5.51 25.50
CA GLU A 259 -4.76 -4.19 25.30
C GLU A 259 -5.77 -4.17 24.14
N ILE A 260 -5.68 -5.15 23.23
CA ILE A 260 -6.54 -5.28 22.04
C ILE A 260 -7.82 -6.07 22.36
N TYR A 261 -7.73 -7.09 23.22
CA TYR A 261 -8.83 -8.02 23.49
C TYR A 261 -9.53 -7.80 24.83
N GLY A 262 -8.94 -6.99 25.72
CA GLY A 262 -9.45 -6.84 27.09
C GLY A 262 -9.19 -8.10 27.90
N ASP A 263 -9.05 -7.92 29.20
CA ASP A 263 -8.77 -9.02 30.12
C ASP A 263 -9.89 -10.08 30.10
N THR A 264 -9.63 -11.22 29.45
CA THR A 264 -10.50 -12.40 29.49
C THR A 264 -10.38 -13.18 30.80
N SER A 265 -9.65 -12.67 31.81
CA SER A 265 -9.46 -13.34 33.11
C SER A 265 -10.40 -12.87 34.23
N ALA A 266 -11.45 -12.10 33.93
CA ALA A 266 -12.58 -11.95 34.85
C ALA A 266 -13.42 -13.24 34.83
N GLY A 267 -12.99 -14.21 35.63
CA GLY A 267 -13.56 -15.54 35.75
C GLY A 267 -15.03 -15.55 36.15
N PHE A 268 -15.71 -16.59 35.65
CA PHE A 268 -16.83 -17.21 36.34
C PHE A 268 -16.40 -17.60 37.75
N TRP A 269 -16.96 -16.96 38.77
CA TRP A 269 -17.32 -17.53 40.07
C TRP A 269 -18.56 -16.81 40.58
#